data_AF-A0A2C5ZV52-F1
#
_entry.id   AF-A0A2C5ZV52-F1
#
_cell.length_a   1.000
_cell.length_b   1.000
_cell.length_c   1.000
_cell.angle_alpha   90.00
_cell.angle_beta   90.00
_cell.angle_gamma   90.00
#
_symmetry.space_group_name_H-M   'P 1'
#
loop_
_entity.id
_entity.type
_entity.pdbx_description
1 polymer ?
#
loop_
_entity_poly.entity_id
_entity_poly.type
_entity_poly.pdbx_seq_one_letter_code
_entity_poly.pdbx_strand_id
1 'polypeptide(L)'
;MLYDLNIPWSPSTPADRLIQTLSFAASLGYATVALNHVLELPLAAHPKSPFAKLALDGSATAPKLPNILHRATVPLVDASSSNFHLPALAAIYDLVAVRPLSEWAFQHACLSLDVPLIALDLTTHFPYYFRPRPCMAAVDRGVRFEISYAQLLNADARGRANFIANLSALVRVTRGRGFILSSAAPDALSMRAPADAVNLMSVWGLASEKGLEGFRSLPRSLVVNEGIKRSGFRGVVDIVQVASVPDAAATKSVQNDSSTATIKSNNGQKRKGDDGQDAPQALSKRQAKKMRRAERQQQSTANLAPDETKDAS
;
A
#
# COMPACT_ATOMS: atom_id res chain seq x y z
N MET A 1 -7.22 18.13 -2.00
CA MET A 1 -7.14 17.06 -3.02
C MET A 1 -8.35 16.15 -2.85
N LEU A 2 -9.01 15.79 -3.95
CA LEU A 2 -10.14 14.88 -3.96
C LEU A 2 -9.70 13.53 -4.52
N TYR A 3 -10.26 12.45 -3.96
CA TYR A 3 -9.92 11.07 -4.29
C TYR A 3 -11.17 10.31 -4.72
N ASP A 4 -11.04 9.45 -5.72
CA ASP A 4 -11.99 8.38 -5.99
C ASP A 4 -11.25 7.03 -6.05
N LEU A 5 -11.44 6.18 -5.04
CA LEU A 5 -10.64 4.97 -4.91
C LEU A 5 -11.28 3.74 -5.57
N ASN A 6 -12.26 3.91 -6.45
CA ASN A 6 -12.94 2.78 -7.09
C ASN A 6 -13.54 3.12 -8.46
N ILE A 7 -12.70 3.19 -9.47
CA ILE A 7 -13.14 3.13 -10.87
C ILE A 7 -13.02 1.68 -11.31
N PRO A 8 -14.12 0.96 -11.64
CA PRO A 8 -14.06 -0.42 -12.10
C PRO A 8 -13.16 -0.56 -13.32
N TRP A 9 -12.28 -1.57 -13.29
CA TRP A 9 -11.38 -1.86 -14.38
C TRP A 9 -11.17 -3.37 -14.53
N SER A 10 -11.03 -3.81 -15.77
CA SER A 10 -10.64 -5.16 -16.15
C SER A 10 -9.62 -5.10 -17.29
N PRO A 11 -8.83 -6.17 -17.53
CA PRO A 11 -7.98 -6.26 -18.72
C PRO A 11 -8.72 -6.14 -20.05
N SER A 12 -10.04 -6.38 -20.05
CA SER A 12 -10.93 -6.24 -21.21
C SER A 12 -11.51 -4.82 -21.38
N THR A 13 -11.23 -3.90 -20.45
CA THR A 13 -11.73 -2.52 -20.53
C THR A 13 -11.06 -1.77 -21.69
N PRO A 14 -11.82 -1.26 -22.68
CA PRO A 14 -11.25 -0.52 -23.80
C PRO A 14 -10.51 0.75 -23.34
N ALA A 15 -9.35 1.03 -23.94
CA ALA A 15 -8.51 2.17 -23.57
C ALA A 15 -9.26 3.51 -23.72
N ASP A 16 -10.01 3.71 -24.80
CA ASP A 16 -10.74 4.96 -25.06
C ASP A 16 -11.80 5.23 -23.99
N ARG A 17 -12.54 4.19 -23.59
CA ARG A 17 -13.56 4.27 -22.52
C ARG A 17 -12.91 4.62 -21.18
N LEU A 18 -11.75 4.01 -20.90
CA LEU A 18 -10.99 4.31 -19.70
C LEU A 18 -10.50 5.76 -19.69
N ILE A 19 -9.90 6.23 -20.78
CA ILE A 19 -9.41 7.62 -20.94
C ILE A 19 -10.57 8.61 -20.81
N GLN A 20 -11.73 8.33 -21.41
CA GLN A 20 -12.92 9.16 -21.29
C GLN A 20 -13.37 9.28 -19.83
N THR A 21 -13.42 8.16 -19.11
CA THR A 21 -13.82 8.12 -17.70
C THR A 21 -12.83 8.87 -16.81
N LEU A 22 -11.52 8.71 -17.04
CA LEU A 22 -10.46 9.40 -16.32
C LEU A 22 -10.46 10.92 -16.59
N SER A 23 -10.67 11.31 -17.85
CA SER A 23 -10.77 12.73 -18.24
C SER A 23 -11.98 13.39 -17.59
N PHE A 24 -13.12 12.69 -17.52
CA PHE A 24 -14.31 13.17 -16.84
C PHE A 24 -14.12 13.23 -15.32
N ALA A 25 -13.42 12.26 -14.72
CA ALA A 25 -13.07 12.33 -13.31
C ALA A 25 -12.21 13.57 -13.00
N ALA A 26 -11.24 13.90 -13.85
CA ALA A 26 -10.45 15.12 -13.72
C ALA A 26 -11.30 16.39 -13.86
N SER A 27 -12.26 16.44 -14.80
CA SER A 27 -13.14 17.61 -14.95
C SER A 27 -14.08 17.82 -13.76
N LEU A 28 -14.46 16.74 -13.05
CA LEU A 28 -15.18 16.80 -11.78
C LEU A 28 -14.29 17.22 -10.59
N GLY A 29 -12.98 17.35 -10.79
CA GLY A 29 -12.01 17.78 -9.78
C GLY A 29 -11.36 16.65 -8.97
N TYR A 30 -11.55 15.38 -9.35
CA TYR A 30 -10.80 14.27 -8.75
C TYR A 30 -9.33 14.36 -9.19
N ALA A 31 -8.44 14.47 -8.22
CA ALA A 31 -7.01 14.65 -8.48
C ALA A 31 -6.25 13.32 -8.41
N THR A 32 -6.74 12.36 -7.63
CA THR A 32 -6.25 10.98 -7.60
C THR A 32 -7.42 10.04 -7.77
N VAL A 33 -7.25 9.03 -8.61
CA VAL A 33 -8.23 7.97 -8.82
C VAL A 33 -7.58 6.60 -8.71
N ALA A 34 -8.30 5.58 -8.28
CA ALA A 34 -7.81 4.21 -8.28
C ALA A 34 -8.62 3.32 -9.23
N LEU A 35 -7.92 2.63 -10.13
CA LEU A 35 -8.48 1.58 -10.98
C LEU A 35 -8.62 0.31 -10.15
N ASN A 36 -9.86 -0.11 -9.93
CA ASN A 36 -10.20 -1.26 -9.11
C ASN A 36 -10.36 -2.52 -9.97
N HIS A 37 -9.45 -3.47 -9.78
CA HIS A 37 -9.52 -4.81 -10.32
C HIS A 37 -10.11 -5.75 -9.28
N VAL A 38 -11.32 -6.27 -9.54
CA VAL A 38 -11.94 -7.30 -8.70
C VAL A 38 -11.33 -8.65 -9.08
N LEU A 39 -10.68 -9.31 -8.14
CA LEU A 39 -10.02 -10.60 -8.38
C LEU A 39 -11.00 -11.76 -8.21
N GLU A 40 -10.84 -12.79 -9.04
CA GLU A 40 -11.59 -14.04 -8.91
C GLU A 40 -10.79 -15.07 -8.07
N LEU A 41 -11.52 -15.93 -7.35
CA LEU A 41 -10.92 -17.02 -6.58
C LEU A 41 -10.86 -18.30 -7.45
N PRO A 42 -9.82 -19.15 -7.31
CA PRO A 42 -8.68 -19.02 -6.40
C PRO A 42 -7.64 -17.99 -6.89
N LEU A 43 -6.97 -17.33 -5.94
CA LEU A 43 -5.92 -16.37 -6.27
C LEU A 43 -4.68 -17.08 -6.82
N ALA A 44 -4.04 -16.48 -7.81
CA ALA A 44 -2.75 -16.95 -8.31
C ALA A 44 -1.68 -16.87 -7.20
N ALA A 45 -0.81 -17.89 -7.12
CA ALA A 45 0.29 -17.92 -6.16
C ALA A 45 1.27 -16.75 -6.35
N HIS A 46 1.51 -16.37 -7.60
CA HIS A 46 2.35 -15.23 -7.99
C HIS A 46 1.54 -14.27 -8.86
N PRO A 47 0.78 -13.36 -8.25
CA PRO A 47 0.07 -12.35 -9.02
C PRO A 47 1.08 -11.50 -9.82
N LYS A 48 0.69 -11.09 -11.02
CA LYS A 48 1.44 -10.12 -11.84
C LYS A 48 0.61 -8.86 -11.98
N SER A 49 1.26 -7.70 -12.12
CA SER A 49 0.58 -6.45 -12.43
C SER A 49 -0.13 -6.59 -13.78
N PRO A 50 -1.47 -6.50 -13.85
CA PRO A 50 -2.20 -6.61 -15.10
C PRO A 50 -2.24 -5.29 -15.89
N PHE A 51 -1.64 -4.21 -15.35
CA PHE A 51 -1.80 -2.86 -15.87
C PHE A 51 -0.78 -2.56 -16.97
N ALA A 52 -1.29 -2.34 -18.19
CA ALA A 52 -0.50 -1.78 -19.27
C ALA A 52 -0.25 -0.28 -19.02
N LYS A 53 0.88 0.23 -19.52
CA LYS A 53 1.10 1.68 -19.54
C LYS A 53 0.10 2.31 -20.49
N LEU A 54 -0.74 3.23 -20.00
CA LEU A 54 -1.58 4.07 -20.84
C LEU A 54 -0.67 4.96 -21.69
N ALA A 55 -0.67 4.75 -23.00
CA ALA A 55 0.00 5.66 -23.94
C ALA A 55 -0.82 6.95 -23.99
N LEU A 56 -0.30 8.00 -23.37
CA LEU A 56 -0.85 9.34 -23.52
C LEU A 56 -0.11 9.99 -24.68
N ASP A 57 -0.79 10.17 -25.80
CA ASP A 57 -0.27 10.98 -26.89
C ASP A 57 -0.04 12.40 -26.35
N GLY A 58 1.22 12.80 -26.27
CA GLY A 58 1.71 14.02 -25.62
C GLY A 58 1.33 15.32 -26.35
N SER A 59 0.14 15.38 -26.95
CA SER A 59 -0.41 16.60 -27.51
C SER A 59 -0.64 17.61 -26.39
N ALA A 60 -0.16 18.84 -26.58
CA ALA A 60 -0.31 19.95 -25.64
C ALA A 60 -1.78 20.30 -25.32
N THR A 61 -2.74 19.75 -26.09
CA THR A 61 -4.19 19.90 -25.89
C THR A 61 -4.85 18.72 -25.16
N ALA A 62 -4.09 17.69 -24.77
CA ALA A 62 -4.65 16.52 -24.11
C ALA A 62 -5.15 16.86 -22.68
N PRO A 63 -6.33 16.37 -22.27
CA PRO A 63 -6.85 16.62 -20.94
C PRO A 63 -5.89 16.08 -19.88
N LYS A 64 -5.57 16.90 -18.87
CA LYS A 64 -4.72 16.49 -17.75
C LYS A 64 -5.43 15.38 -16.97
N LEU A 65 -4.91 14.16 -17.07
CA LEU A 65 -5.42 13.02 -16.33
C LEU A 65 -5.11 13.12 -14.83
N PRO A 66 -5.95 12.51 -13.96
CA PRO A 66 -5.66 12.41 -12.54
C PRO A 66 -4.46 11.50 -12.28
N ASN A 67 -3.89 11.57 -11.08
CA ASN A 67 -2.92 10.57 -10.63
C ASN A 67 -3.62 9.20 -10.48
N ILE A 68 -3.13 8.19 -11.19
CA ILE A 68 -3.76 6.88 -11.28
C ILE A 68 -3.08 5.91 -10.30
N LEU A 69 -3.87 5.35 -9.41
CA LEU A 69 -3.50 4.27 -8.50
C LEU A 69 -4.12 2.95 -8.99
N HIS A 70 -3.54 1.86 -8.54
CA HIS A 70 -4.00 0.52 -8.83
C HIS A 70 -4.52 -0.14 -7.56
N ARG A 71 -5.76 -0.62 -7.60
CA ARG A 71 -6.42 -1.26 -6.48
C ARG A 71 -6.83 -2.68 -6.83
N ALA A 72 -6.61 -3.62 -5.93
CA ALA A 72 -7.22 -4.94 -5.97
C ALA A 72 -8.39 -5.00 -4.98
N THR A 73 -9.52 -5.61 -5.38
CA THR A 73 -10.58 -6.01 -4.45
C THR A 73 -10.69 -7.52 -4.43
N VAL A 74 -10.47 -8.13 -3.26
CA VAL A 74 -10.46 -9.58 -3.07
C VAL A 74 -11.77 -10.04 -2.43
N PRO A 75 -12.57 -10.90 -3.07
CA PRO A 75 -13.70 -11.57 -2.44
C PRO A 75 -13.23 -12.44 -1.28
N LEU A 76 -13.89 -12.31 -0.12
CA LEU A 76 -13.56 -13.03 1.09
C LEU A 76 -14.74 -13.92 1.49
N VAL A 77 -14.60 -15.22 1.21
CA VAL A 77 -15.61 -16.23 1.56
C VAL A 77 -15.33 -16.82 2.94
N ASP A 78 -14.07 -17.19 3.20
CA ASP A 78 -13.59 -17.74 4.47
C ASP A 78 -12.39 -16.93 4.98
N ALA A 79 -12.23 -16.88 6.29
CA ALA A 79 -11.18 -16.10 6.94
C ALA A 79 -9.78 -16.69 6.80
N SER A 80 -9.65 -17.97 6.50
CA SER A 80 -8.36 -18.66 6.42
C SER A 80 -7.69 -18.55 5.04
N SER A 81 -8.47 -18.45 3.97
CA SER A 81 -7.98 -18.64 2.59
C SER A 81 -7.36 -17.39 1.95
N SER A 82 -7.71 -16.19 2.40
CA SER A 82 -7.27 -14.94 1.76
C SER A 82 -5.98 -14.35 2.35
N ASN A 83 -5.69 -14.62 3.63
CA ASN A 83 -4.62 -13.94 4.38
C ASN A 83 -3.23 -14.11 3.75
N PHE A 84 -2.95 -15.31 3.21
CA PHE A 84 -1.64 -15.64 2.68
C PHE A 84 -1.27 -14.87 1.41
N HIS A 85 -2.26 -14.39 0.65
CA HIS A 85 -2.03 -13.72 -0.63
C HIS A 85 -2.02 -12.19 -0.51
N LEU A 86 -2.56 -11.61 0.56
CA LEU A 86 -2.63 -10.15 0.72
C LEU A 86 -1.26 -9.46 0.68
N PRO A 87 -0.19 -9.97 1.34
CA PRO A 87 1.13 -9.36 1.25
C PRO A 87 1.70 -9.37 -0.17
N ALA A 88 1.48 -10.46 -0.92
CA ALA A 88 1.91 -10.55 -2.32
C ALA A 88 1.16 -9.56 -3.22
N LEU A 89 -0.14 -9.34 -2.96
CA LEU A 89 -0.93 -8.33 -3.67
C LEU A 89 -0.51 -6.90 -3.31
N ALA A 90 -0.19 -6.63 -2.04
CA ALA A 90 0.26 -5.32 -1.58
C ALA A 90 1.61 -4.89 -2.21
N ALA A 91 2.42 -5.84 -2.68
CA ALA A 91 3.64 -5.54 -3.44
C ALA A 91 3.36 -5.08 -4.88
N ILE A 92 2.18 -5.37 -5.43
CA ILE A 92 1.84 -5.15 -6.85
C ILE A 92 0.86 -4.00 -7.01
N TYR A 93 -0.13 -3.93 -6.13
CA TYR A 93 -1.17 -2.90 -6.14
C TYR A 93 -0.78 -1.77 -5.17
N ASP A 94 -1.28 -0.56 -5.44
CA ASP A 94 -1.17 0.56 -4.52
C ASP A 94 -2.10 0.39 -3.31
N LEU A 95 -3.28 -0.20 -3.54
CA LEU A 95 -4.30 -0.42 -2.53
C LEU A 95 -4.84 -1.85 -2.61
N VAL A 96 -5.10 -2.46 -1.46
CA VAL A 96 -5.79 -3.75 -1.37
C VAL A 96 -7.06 -3.57 -0.53
N ALA A 97 -8.20 -3.96 -1.10
CA ALA A 97 -9.49 -3.99 -0.44
C ALA A 97 -10.02 -5.41 -0.37
N VAL A 98 -10.85 -5.70 0.63
CA VAL A 98 -11.53 -6.99 0.75
C VAL A 98 -13.04 -6.81 0.67
N ARG A 99 -13.71 -7.76 0.03
CA ARG A 99 -15.17 -7.84 -0.06
C ARG A 99 -15.66 -9.07 0.69
N PRO A 100 -16.07 -8.95 1.96
CA PRO A 100 -16.60 -10.07 2.73
C PRO A 100 -17.96 -10.52 2.20
N LEU A 101 -18.10 -11.83 1.98
CA LEU A 101 -19.31 -12.48 1.47
C LEU A 101 -20.07 -13.29 2.53
N SER A 102 -19.47 -13.48 3.72
CA SER A 102 -20.07 -14.18 4.86
C SER A 102 -19.96 -13.34 6.14
N GLU A 103 -20.79 -13.62 7.14
CA GLU A 103 -20.72 -12.93 8.46
C GLU A 103 -19.35 -13.14 9.11
N TRP A 104 -18.81 -14.36 9.02
CA TRP A 104 -17.52 -14.71 9.60
C TRP A 104 -16.37 -13.96 8.90
N ALA A 105 -16.40 -13.90 7.57
CA ALA A 105 -15.47 -13.11 6.77
C ALA A 105 -15.53 -11.62 7.14
N PHE A 106 -16.74 -11.06 7.30
CA PHE A 106 -16.92 -9.67 7.70
C PHE A 106 -16.36 -9.39 9.09
N GLN A 107 -16.64 -10.26 10.06
CA GLN A 107 -16.12 -10.13 11.42
C GLN A 107 -14.58 -10.25 11.44
N HIS A 108 -14.01 -11.20 10.69
CA HIS A 108 -12.56 -11.35 10.57
C HIS A 108 -11.90 -10.11 9.94
N ALA A 109 -12.49 -9.56 8.87
CA ALA A 109 -12.04 -8.32 8.25
C ALA A 109 -12.06 -7.14 9.25
N CYS A 110 -13.09 -7.08 10.09
CA CYS A 110 -13.27 -6.03 11.09
C CYS A 110 -12.36 -6.15 12.32
N LEU A 111 -11.91 -7.35 12.70
CA LEU A 111 -11.18 -7.57 13.95
C LEU A 111 -9.69 -7.83 13.74
N SER A 112 -9.33 -8.68 12.78
CA SER A 112 -8.01 -9.30 12.74
C SER A 112 -7.25 -9.05 11.45
N LEU A 113 -7.95 -8.82 10.34
CA LEU A 113 -7.32 -8.68 9.04
C LEU A 113 -6.57 -7.34 8.91
N ASP A 114 -5.32 -7.40 8.43
CA ASP A 114 -4.52 -6.22 8.06
C ASP A 114 -4.85 -5.81 6.63
N VAL A 115 -5.94 -5.05 6.51
CA VAL A 115 -6.44 -4.51 5.25
C VAL A 115 -6.92 -3.08 5.50
N PRO A 116 -6.58 -2.12 4.63
CA PRO A 116 -7.00 -0.73 4.82
C PRO A 116 -8.48 -0.48 4.52
N LEU A 117 -9.08 -1.27 3.64
CA LEU A 117 -10.40 -0.99 3.05
C LEU A 117 -11.30 -2.24 3.00
N ILE A 118 -12.50 -2.12 3.56
CA ILE A 118 -13.57 -3.12 3.44
C ILE A 118 -14.60 -2.60 2.43
N ALA A 119 -14.69 -3.27 1.28
CA ALA A 119 -15.55 -2.92 0.17
C ALA A 119 -16.84 -3.75 0.18
N LEU A 120 -17.95 -3.14 0.60
CA LEU A 120 -19.24 -3.82 0.71
C LEU A 120 -20.07 -3.63 -0.57
N ASP A 121 -20.85 -4.65 -0.92
CA ASP A 121 -21.95 -4.50 -1.87
C ASP A 121 -23.23 -4.23 -1.08
N LEU A 122 -23.57 -2.94 -0.95
CA LEU A 122 -24.70 -2.51 -0.16
C LEU A 122 -26.04 -2.84 -0.83
N THR A 123 -26.05 -3.22 -2.11
CA THR A 123 -27.30 -3.57 -2.82
C THR A 123 -27.80 -4.98 -2.49
N THR A 124 -26.96 -5.80 -1.87
CA THR A 124 -27.31 -7.16 -1.47
C THR A 124 -27.99 -7.20 -0.11
N HIS A 125 -28.79 -8.24 0.12
CA HIS A 125 -29.33 -8.51 1.45
C HIS A 125 -28.29 -9.28 2.28
N PHE A 126 -27.77 -8.67 3.34
CA PHE A 126 -26.87 -9.36 4.27
C PHE A 126 -27.68 -10.26 5.21
N PRO A 127 -27.38 -11.56 5.32
CA PRO A 127 -28.08 -12.47 6.23
C PRO A 127 -27.67 -12.29 7.71
N TYR A 128 -27.05 -11.16 8.05
CA TYR A 128 -26.53 -10.82 9.36
C TYR A 128 -26.62 -9.31 9.59
N TYR A 129 -26.54 -8.90 10.85
CA TYR A 129 -26.53 -7.49 11.23
C TYR A 129 -25.09 -6.99 11.44
N PHE A 130 -24.84 -5.75 11.02
CA PHE A 130 -23.60 -5.07 11.37
C PHE A 130 -23.55 -4.83 12.88
N ARG A 131 -22.60 -5.46 13.57
CA ARG A 131 -22.44 -5.34 15.04
C ARG A 131 -21.56 -4.13 15.37
N PRO A 132 -21.92 -3.26 16.34
CA PRO A 132 -21.14 -2.07 16.69
C PRO A 132 -19.70 -2.36 17.12
N ARG A 133 -19.48 -3.41 17.94
CA ARG A 133 -18.15 -3.73 18.47
C ARG A 133 -17.13 -4.04 17.34
N PRO A 134 -17.38 -5.00 16.42
CA PRO A 134 -16.48 -5.22 15.29
C PRO A 134 -16.30 -3.98 14.40
N CYS A 135 -17.39 -3.29 14.05
CA CYS A 135 -17.30 -2.17 13.12
C CYS A 135 -16.49 -1.01 13.71
N MET A 136 -16.70 -0.66 14.98
CA MET A 136 -15.91 0.37 15.66
C MET A 136 -14.45 -0.05 15.83
N ALA A 137 -14.18 -1.31 16.17
CA ALA A 137 -12.82 -1.83 16.25
C ALA A 137 -12.08 -1.71 14.90
N ALA A 138 -12.76 -1.94 13.77
CA ALA A 138 -12.19 -1.73 12.44
C ALA A 138 -11.82 -0.24 12.23
N VAL A 139 -12.74 0.67 12.54
CA VAL A 139 -12.52 2.12 12.40
C VAL A 139 -11.35 2.61 13.26
N ASP A 140 -11.29 2.17 14.52
CA ASP A 140 -10.26 2.57 15.48
C ASP A 140 -8.87 2.03 15.08
N ARG A 141 -8.80 0.86 14.42
CA ARG A 141 -7.55 0.33 13.81
C ARG A 141 -7.10 1.07 12.55
N GLY A 142 -7.91 1.98 12.02
CA GLY A 142 -7.61 2.68 10.76
C GLY A 142 -8.23 2.05 9.51
N VAL A 143 -8.99 0.97 9.63
CA VAL A 143 -9.73 0.36 8.51
C VAL A 143 -10.93 1.23 8.16
N ARG A 144 -11.27 1.32 6.88
CA ARG A 144 -12.41 2.09 6.39
C ARG A 144 -13.43 1.21 5.68
N PHE A 145 -14.70 1.57 5.81
CA PHE A 145 -15.78 1.00 5.04
C PHE A 145 -16.00 1.84 3.79
N GLU A 146 -15.97 1.20 2.63
CA GLU A 146 -16.26 1.85 1.37
C GLU A 146 -17.76 1.86 1.08
N ILE A 147 -18.28 3.01 0.71
CA ILE A 147 -19.62 3.19 0.15
C ILE A 147 -19.44 3.61 -1.31
N SER A 148 -19.93 2.76 -2.21
CA SER A 148 -19.88 3.02 -3.64
C SER A 148 -21.22 3.58 -4.12
N TYR A 149 -21.31 4.87 -4.38
CA TYR A 149 -22.62 5.50 -4.65
C TYR A 149 -23.24 5.05 -5.98
N ALA A 150 -22.45 4.63 -6.98
CA ALA A 150 -23.03 4.13 -8.24
C ALA A 150 -23.79 2.81 -8.06
N GLN A 151 -23.51 2.05 -6.99
CA GLN A 151 -24.31 0.87 -6.64
C GLN A 151 -25.78 1.26 -6.45
N LEU A 152 -26.04 2.38 -5.78
CA LEU A 152 -27.40 2.87 -5.58
C LEU A 152 -28.03 3.36 -6.89
N LEU A 153 -27.28 4.11 -7.70
CA LEU A 153 -27.78 4.70 -8.94
C LEU A 153 -28.16 3.65 -9.99
N ASN A 154 -27.42 2.55 -10.03
CA ASN A 154 -27.58 1.49 -11.03
C ASN A 154 -28.43 0.29 -10.54
N ALA A 155 -28.74 0.23 -9.23
CA ALA A 155 -29.54 -0.86 -8.67
C ALA A 155 -31.02 -0.77 -9.06
N ASP A 156 -31.68 -1.93 -9.06
CA ASP A 156 -33.13 -2.07 -9.16
C ASP A 156 -33.83 -1.60 -7.87
N ALA A 157 -35.16 -1.60 -7.85
CA ALA A 157 -35.92 -1.11 -6.68
C ALA A 157 -35.57 -1.87 -5.39
N ARG A 158 -35.34 -3.18 -5.46
CA ARG A 158 -34.96 -4.00 -4.32
C ARG A 158 -33.53 -3.71 -3.87
N GLY A 159 -32.59 -3.64 -4.81
CA GLY A 159 -31.20 -3.30 -4.52
C GLY A 159 -31.05 -1.91 -3.89
N ARG A 160 -31.85 -0.93 -4.33
CA ARG A 160 -31.88 0.41 -3.71
C ARG A 160 -32.40 0.38 -2.28
N ALA A 161 -33.46 -0.38 -2.00
CA ALA A 161 -33.98 -0.55 -0.65
C ALA A 161 -32.94 -1.20 0.28
N ASN A 162 -32.25 -2.24 -0.20
CA ASN A 162 -31.14 -2.87 0.53
C ASN A 162 -30.01 -1.88 0.77
N PHE A 163 -29.60 -1.10 -0.24
CA PHE A 163 -28.54 -0.10 -0.12
C PHE A 163 -28.83 0.89 1.01
N ILE A 164 -30.04 1.44 1.02
CA ILE A 164 -30.46 2.41 2.04
C ILE A 164 -30.47 1.77 3.43
N ALA A 165 -31.02 0.56 3.56
CA ALA A 165 -31.07 -0.15 4.85
C ALA A 165 -29.67 -0.47 5.38
N ASN A 166 -28.80 -0.98 4.52
CA ASN A 166 -27.43 -1.37 4.88
C ASN A 166 -26.57 -0.15 5.22
N LEU A 167 -26.67 0.92 4.43
CA LEU A 167 -25.99 2.19 4.70
C LEU A 167 -26.43 2.76 6.06
N SER A 168 -27.74 2.85 6.30
CA SER A 168 -28.29 3.37 7.54
C SER A 168 -27.83 2.54 8.76
N ALA A 169 -27.78 1.22 8.61
CA ALA A 169 -27.28 0.32 9.64
C ALA A 169 -25.79 0.56 9.93
N LEU A 170 -24.95 0.68 8.90
CA LEU A 170 -23.52 0.97 9.04
C LEU A 170 -23.28 2.32 9.71
N VAL A 171 -23.93 3.38 9.23
CA VAL A 171 -23.82 4.74 9.79
C VAL A 171 -24.19 4.74 11.28
N ARG A 172 -25.27 4.05 11.64
CA ARG A 172 -25.70 3.91 13.03
C ARG A 172 -24.65 3.19 13.89
N VAL A 173 -24.11 2.07 13.42
CA VAL A 173 -23.19 1.25 14.24
C VAL A 173 -21.78 1.82 14.35
N THR A 174 -21.31 2.57 13.35
CA THR A 174 -20.01 3.27 13.40
C THR A 174 -20.09 4.69 13.96
N ARG A 175 -21.30 5.18 14.23
CA ARG A 175 -21.60 6.58 14.61
C ARG A 175 -21.14 7.57 13.53
N GLY A 176 -21.34 7.22 12.25
CA GLY A 176 -20.98 8.06 11.11
C GLY A 176 -19.48 8.13 10.81
N ARG A 177 -18.64 7.31 11.44
CA ARG A 177 -17.18 7.35 11.29
C ARG A 177 -16.66 6.27 10.35
N GLY A 178 -15.51 6.56 9.73
CA GLY A 178 -14.70 5.56 9.01
C GLY A 178 -15.23 5.19 7.62
N PHE A 179 -15.89 6.12 6.92
CA PHE A 179 -16.40 5.90 5.58
C PHE A 179 -15.51 6.51 4.50
N ILE A 180 -15.28 5.77 3.43
CA ILE A 180 -14.76 6.30 2.16
C ILE A 180 -15.89 6.27 1.14
N LEU A 181 -16.07 7.38 0.44
CA LEU A 181 -17.00 7.46 -0.67
C LEU A 181 -16.22 7.26 -1.97
N SER A 182 -16.68 6.34 -2.80
CA SER A 182 -16.12 6.09 -4.12
C SER A 182 -17.23 6.01 -5.16
N SER A 183 -16.88 6.14 -6.43
CA SER A 183 -17.87 6.06 -7.50
C SER A 183 -18.35 4.63 -7.74
N ALA A 184 -17.44 3.68 -7.95
CA ALA A 184 -17.72 2.40 -8.62
C ALA A 184 -18.50 2.57 -9.93
N ALA A 185 -18.30 3.70 -10.61
CA ALA A 185 -19.03 4.06 -11.81
C ALA A 185 -18.50 3.26 -13.02
N PRO A 186 -19.34 2.49 -13.73
CA PRO A 186 -18.89 1.73 -14.90
C PRO A 186 -18.50 2.64 -16.08
N ASP A 187 -19.00 3.87 -16.10
CA ASP A 187 -18.87 4.83 -17.18
C ASP A 187 -18.83 6.26 -16.65
N ALA A 188 -18.28 7.17 -17.46
CA ALA A 188 -18.22 8.60 -17.16
C ALA A 188 -19.57 9.18 -16.70
N LEU A 189 -20.69 8.78 -17.33
CA LEU A 189 -22.04 9.27 -17.00
C LEU A 189 -22.53 8.89 -15.59
N SER A 190 -21.97 7.83 -15.00
CA SER A 190 -22.30 7.39 -13.65
C SER A 190 -21.47 8.10 -12.57
N MET A 191 -20.46 8.89 -12.96
CA MET A 191 -19.66 9.69 -12.04
C MET A 191 -20.48 10.89 -11.53
N ARG A 192 -20.19 11.35 -10.32
CA ARG A 192 -20.82 12.52 -9.70
C ARG A 192 -19.75 13.41 -9.10
N ALA A 193 -20.02 14.72 -9.08
CA ALA A 193 -19.20 15.64 -8.32
C ALA A 193 -19.29 15.28 -6.83
N PRO A 194 -18.22 15.49 -6.04
CA PRO A 194 -18.22 15.13 -4.63
C PRO A 194 -19.36 15.78 -3.82
N ALA A 195 -19.73 17.02 -4.15
CA ALA A 195 -20.84 17.71 -3.49
C ALA A 195 -22.17 16.97 -3.68
N ASP A 196 -22.46 16.52 -4.90
CA ASP A 196 -23.69 15.78 -5.22
C ASP A 196 -23.72 14.41 -4.52
N ALA A 197 -22.59 13.71 -4.52
CA ALA A 197 -22.47 12.43 -3.84
C ALA A 197 -22.65 12.59 -2.32
N VAL A 198 -22.07 13.63 -1.71
CA VAL A 198 -22.26 13.94 -0.29
C VAL A 198 -23.71 14.29 0.02
N ASN A 199 -24.35 15.13 -0.80
CA ASN A 199 -25.76 15.48 -0.64
C ASN A 199 -26.64 14.22 -0.70
N LEU A 200 -26.37 13.34 -1.65
CA LEU A 200 -27.09 12.07 -1.79
C LEU A 200 -26.95 11.20 -0.53
N MET A 201 -25.73 11.02 -0.02
CA MET A 201 -25.50 10.22 1.20
C MET A 201 -26.11 10.87 2.46
N SER A 202 -26.20 12.19 2.50
CA SER A 202 -26.77 12.93 3.64
C SER A 202 -28.25 12.62 3.89
N VAL A 203 -28.99 12.31 2.81
CA VAL A 203 -30.40 11.90 2.89
C VAL A 203 -30.59 10.65 3.76
N TRP A 204 -29.60 9.76 3.81
CA TRP A 204 -29.65 8.51 4.59
C TRP A 204 -28.76 8.54 5.84
N GLY A 205 -28.48 9.73 6.36
CA GLY A 205 -27.92 9.91 7.70
C GLY A 205 -26.40 10.04 7.76
N LEU A 206 -25.68 10.01 6.64
CA LEU A 206 -24.25 10.35 6.64
C LEU A 206 -24.09 11.88 6.67
N ALA A 207 -23.73 12.44 7.83
CA ALA A 207 -23.49 13.87 7.97
C ALA A 207 -22.56 14.41 6.88
N SER A 208 -22.89 15.57 6.30
CA SER A 208 -22.18 16.13 5.13
C SER A 208 -20.68 16.33 5.38
N GLU A 209 -20.29 16.68 6.60
CA GLU A 209 -18.88 16.77 6.99
C GLU A 209 -18.16 15.42 6.87
N LYS A 210 -18.80 14.33 7.32
CA LYS A 210 -18.28 12.96 7.23
C LYS A 210 -18.27 12.44 5.80
N GLY A 211 -19.29 12.78 5.01
CA GLY A 211 -19.28 12.51 3.58
C GLY A 211 -18.09 13.19 2.87
N LEU A 212 -17.84 14.47 3.18
CA LEU A 212 -16.74 15.23 2.59
C LEU A 212 -15.37 14.71 3.04
N GLU A 213 -15.26 14.28 4.30
CA GLU A 213 -14.10 13.58 4.86
C GLU A 213 -13.78 12.31 4.04
N GLY A 214 -14.82 11.60 3.61
CA GLY A 214 -14.77 10.38 2.80
C GLY A 214 -14.23 10.54 1.37
N PHE A 215 -14.11 11.78 0.87
CA PHE A 215 -13.46 12.10 -0.42
C PHE A 215 -12.09 12.80 -0.26
N ARG A 216 -11.72 13.19 0.97
CA ARG A 216 -10.55 14.05 1.25
C ARG A 216 -9.55 13.37 2.18
N SER A 217 -9.68 13.58 3.48
CA SER A 217 -8.66 13.19 4.47
C SER A 217 -8.59 11.69 4.66
N LEU A 218 -9.72 10.96 4.65
CA LEU A 218 -9.71 9.51 4.86
C LEU A 218 -9.06 8.77 3.69
N PRO A 219 -9.45 8.98 2.41
CA PRO A 219 -8.73 8.40 1.28
C PRO A 219 -7.26 8.79 1.24
N ARG A 220 -6.93 10.06 1.53
CA ARG A 220 -5.52 10.51 1.59
C ARG A 220 -4.72 9.72 2.62
N SER A 221 -5.26 9.56 3.83
CA SER A 221 -4.59 8.80 4.89
C SER A 221 -4.35 7.36 4.47
N LEU A 222 -5.31 6.76 3.77
CA LEU A 222 -5.23 5.39 3.29
C LEU A 222 -4.13 5.25 2.23
N VAL A 223 -4.15 6.10 1.19
CA VAL A 223 -3.15 6.09 0.11
C VAL A 223 -1.73 6.30 0.65
N VAL A 224 -1.55 7.26 1.55
CA VAL A 224 -0.22 7.55 2.13
C VAL A 224 0.26 6.40 3.00
N ASN A 225 -0.61 5.84 3.86
CA ASN A 225 -0.23 4.76 4.76
C ASN A 225 0.16 3.50 4.00
N GLU A 226 -0.61 3.11 2.97
CA GLU A 226 -0.29 1.95 2.14
C GLU A 226 0.97 2.19 1.30
N GLY A 227 1.18 3.42 0.81
CA GLY A 227 2.43 3.82 0.17
C GLY A 227 3.65 3.63 1.09
N ILE A 228 3.55 4.07 2.36
CA ILE A 228 4.59 3.89 3.38
C ILE A 228 4.81 2.42 3.72
N LYS A 229 3.76 1.61 3.82
CA LYS A 229 3.89 0.15 4.06
C LYS A 229 4.65 -0.55 2.94
N ARG A 230 4.52 -0.06 1.70
CA ARG A 230 5.16 -0.65 0.52
C ARG A 230 6.60 -0.19 0.33
N SER A 231 6.87 1.12 0.49
CA SER A 231 8.23 1.66 0.31
C SER A 231 9.07 1.63 1.58
N GLY A 232 8.44 1.33 2.72
CA GLY A 232 9.09 1.32 4.01
C GLY A 232 9.20 -0.06 4.62
N PHE A 233 10.20 -0.23 5.48
CA PHE A 233 10.38 -1.42 6.30
C PHE A 233 10.61 -1.01 7.75
N ARG A 234 9.71 -1.44 8.66
CA ARG A 234 9.81 -1.20 10.10
C ARG A 234 10.07 0.27 10.48
N GLY A 235 9.37 1.20 9.83
CA GLY A 235 9.48 2.64 10.11
C GLY A 235 10.59 3.38 9.37
N VAL A 236 11.42 2.68 8.58
CA VAL A 236 12.36 3.29 7.64
C VAL A 236 11.67 3.40 6.28
N VAL A 237 11.64 4.58 5.67
CA VAL A 237 11.05 4.81 4.33
C VAL A 237 12.19 4.98 3.33
N ASP A 238 12.18 4.18 2.26
CA ASP A 238 13.10 4.38 1.14
C ASP A 238 12.65 5.58 0.31
N ILE A 239 13.45 6.66 0.32
CA ILE A 239 13.19 7.87 -0.46
C ILE A 239 13.99 7.77 -1.75
N VAL A 240 13.37 7.22 -2.79
CA VAL A 240 13.93 7.24 -4.15
C VAL A 240 13.68 8.62 -4.75
N GLN A 241 14.43 9.63 -4.31
CA GLN A 241 14.42 10.95 -4.92
C GLN A 241 15.62 11.09 -5.84
N VAL A 242 15.39 10.95 -7.15
CA VAL A 242 16.32 11.47 -8.14
C VAL A 242 16.08 12.97 -8.19
N ALA A 243 16.98 13.75 -7.61
CA ALA A 243 17.00 15.18 -7.87
C ALA A 243 17.16 15.38 -9.38
N SER A 244 16.11 15.85 -10.06
CA SER A 244 16.29 16.41 -11.40
C SER A 244 17.12 17.68 -11.21
N VAL A 245 18.42 17.59 -11.47
CA VAL A 245 19.23 18.78 -11.69
C VAL A 245 18.53 19.55 -12.81
N PRO A 246 18.13 20.82 -12.59
CA PRO A 246 17.59 21.62 -13.68
C PRO A 246 18.67 21.72 -14.76
N ASP A 247 18.35 21.28 -15.97
CA ASP A 247 19.22 21.37 -17.14
C ASP A 247 19.64 22.82 -17.36
N ALA A 248 20.84 23.16 -16.88
CA ALA A 248 21.54 24.38 -17.24
C ALA A 248 22.07 24.19 -18.67
N ALA A 249 21.21 24.51 -19.63
CA ALA A 249 21.60 24.64 -21.02
C ALA A 249 22.72 25.68 -21.20
N ALA A 250 23.68 25.31 -22.04
CA ALA A 250 24.54 26.17 -22.84
C ALA A 250 25.55 27.08 -22.12
N THR A 251 26.76 26.56 -21.93
CA THR A 251 27.96 27.37 -22.20
C THR A 251 28.89 26.60 -23.13
N LYS A 252 29.10 27.13 -24.33
CA LYS A 252 30.11 26.66 -25.28
C LYS A 252 31.50 26.92 -24.71
N SER A 253 32.37 25.92 -24.70
CA SER A 253 33.82 26.13 -24.64
C SER A 253 34.54 25.11 -25.54
N VAL A 254 34.84 25.59 -26.75
CA VAL A 254 36.04 25.38 -27.57
C VAL A 254 36.82 24.07 -27.37
N GLN A 255 36.89 23.30 -28.46
CA GLN A 255 37.86 22.23 -28.71
C GLN A 255 39.30 22.74 -28.56
N ASN A 256 40.12 21.99 -27.82
CA ASN A 256 41.52 21.82 -28.17
C ASN A 256 41.93 20.38 -27.86
N ASP A 257 42.41 19.71 -28.90
CA ASP A 257 43.02 18.38 -28.88
C ASP A 257 44.32 18.39 -28.06
N SER A 258 44.51 17.38 -27.21
CA SER A 258 45.73 16.56 -27.22
C SER A 258 45.73 15.48 -26.13
N SER A 259 46.01 14.26 -26.57
CA SER A 259 46.75 13.18 -25.90
C SER A 259 46.18 12.49 -24.65
N THR A 260 45.72 11.27 -24.89
CA THR A 260 46.16 10.01 -24.23
C THR A 260 47.00 10.15 -22.97
N ALA A 261 46.47 9.72 -21.82
CA ALA A 261 47.17 8.84 -20.89
C ALA A 261 46.27 8.43 -19.72
N THR A 262 46.02 7.12 -19.66
CA THR A 262 45.56 6.37 -18.49
C THR A 262 46.48 6.64 -17.30
N ILE A 263 45.96 7.14 -16.17
CA ILE A 263 46.71 7.20 -14.91
C ILE A 263 45.93 6.45 -13.82
N LYS A 264 46.36 5.20 -13.62
CA LYS A 264 46.35 4.52 -12.33
C LYS A 264 47.24 5.31 -11.36
N SER A 265 46.74 5.69 -10.19
CA SER A 265 47.61 6.09 -9.08
C SER A 265 47.98 4.85 -8.26
N ASN A 266 49.16 4.33 -8.57
CA ASN A 266 49.91 3.43 -7.70
C ASN A 266 50.60 4.27 -6.61
N ASN A 267 50.55 3.76 -5.39
CA ASN A 267 51.59 3.75 -4.36
C ASN A 267 52.94 4.44 -4.68
N GLY A 268 53.40 5.29 -3.76
CA GLY A 268 54.80 5.63 -3.52
C GLY A 268 55.01 5.86 -2.01
N GLN A 269 55.55 4.88 -1.28
CA GLN A 269 56.95 4.80 -0.81
C GLN A 269 57.42 6.02 0.01
N LYS A 270 57.49 5.85 1.34
CA LYS A 270 58.70 5.51 2.14
C LYS A 270 59.72 6.66 2.25
N ARG A 271 59.81 7.24 3.46
CA ARG A 271 61.04 7.77 4.05
C ARG A 271 61.53 6.79 5.13
N LYS A 272 62.84 6.63 5.22
CA LYS A 272 63.59 5.62 6.00
C LYS A 272 64.27 6.28 7.21
N GLY A 273 64.41 5.52 8.29
CA GLY A 273 65.15 5.78 9.54
C GLY A 273 64.51 4.91 10.63
N ASP A 274 64.79 3.61 10.70
CA ASP A 274 65.93 2.95 11.39
C ASP A 274 65.90 3.16 12.91
N ASP A 275 65.26 2.22 13.63
CA ASP A 275 65.89 1.43 14.69
C ASP A 275 64.87 0.47 15.36
N GLY A 276 65.22 -0.81 15.42
CA GLY A 276 65.03 -1.69 16.59
C GLY A 276 63.66 -2.27 16.97
N GLN A 277 63.48 -3.56 16.62
CA GLN A 277 62.92 -4.66 17.44
C GLN A 277 61.39 -4.95 17.44
N ASP A 278 61.08 -6.03 16.70
CA ASP A 278 60.14 -7.13 16.97
C ASP A 278 58.71 -6.84 17.46
N ALA A 279 57.74 -6.91 16.52
CA ALA A 279 56.33 -7.17 16.83
C ALA A 279 55.68 -8.11 15.78
N PRO A 280 54.80 -9.04 16.18
CA PRO A 280 54.35 -10.14 15.32
C PRO A 280 53.23 -9.73 14.34
N GLN A 281 53.18 -10.43 13.20
CA GLN A 281 52.16 -10.28 12.15
C GLN A 281 50.73 -10.32 12.71
N ALA A 282 49.94 -9.30 12.35
CA ALA A 282 48.53 -9.19 12.72
C ALA A 282 47.69 -10.32 12.07
N LEU A 283 47.11 -11.19 12.90
CA LEU A 283 46.24 -12.28 12.48
C LEU A 283 44.93 -11.76 11.87
N SER A 284 44.47 -12.39 10.79
CA SER A 284 43.19 -12.09 10.15
C SER A 284 42.03 -12.23 11.14
N LYS A 285 41.02 -11.35 11.06
CA LYS A 285 39.82 -11.32 11.93
C LYS A 285 39.13 -12.68 12.07
N ARG A 286 39.28 -13.56 11.08
CA ARG A 286 38.72 -14.92 11.09
C ARG A 286 39.49 -15.89 11.99
N GLN A 287 40.81 -15.76 12.07
CA GLN A 287 41.67 -16.57 12.94
C GLN A 287 41.52 -16.16 14.41
N ALA A 288 41.44 -14.86 14.70
CA ALA A 288 41.21 -14.35 16.05
C ALA A 288 39.86 -14.86 16.64
N LYS A 289 38.81 -14.93 15.81
CA LYS A 289 37.51 -15.45 16.25
C LYS A 289 37.52 -16.97 16.52
N LYS A 290 38.37 -17.73 15.81
CA LYS A 290 38.52 -19.18 16.03
C LYS A 290 39.28 -19.48 17.32
N MET A 291 40.37 -18.74 17.57
CA MET A 291 41.17 -18.86 18.81
C MET A 291 40.35 -18.51 20.05
N ARG A 292 39.61 -17.40 20.03
CA ARG A 292 38.78 -16.98 21.17
C ARG A 292 37.65 -17.97 21.50
N ARG A 293 37.17 -18.75 20.51
CA ARG A 293 36.18 -19.80 20.73
C ARG A 293 36.80 -21.06 21.34
N ALA A 294 38.05 -21.38 20.97
CA ALA A 294 38.80 -22.49 21.55
C ALA A 294 39.19 -22.21 23.01
N GLU A 295 39.64 -21.00 23.33
CA GLU A 295 39.94 -20.60 24.72
C GLU A 295 38.71 -20.68 25.62
N ARG A 296 37.54 -20.27 25.12
CA ARG A 296 36.30 -20.33 25.89
C ARG A 296 35.83 -21.75 26.15
N GLN A 297 36.13 -22.69 25.23
CA GLN A 297 35.87 -24.11 25.42
C GLN A 297 36.84 -24.72 26.44
N GLN A 298 38.12 -24.36 26.40
CA GLN A 298 39.12 -24.82 27.38
C GLN A 298 38.84 -24.30 28.80
N GLN A 299 38.38 -23.05 28.93
CA GLN A 299 37.94 -22.52 30.23
C GLN A 299 36.68 -23.21 30.76
N SER A 300 35.76 -23.63 29.88
CA SER A 300 34.57 -24.39 30.33
C SER A 300 34.90 -25.82 30.79
N THR A 301 35.97 -26.43 30.25
CA THR A 301 36.41 -27.77 30.67
C THR A 301 37.32 -27.75 31.91
N ALA A 302 37.94 -26.61 32.23
CA ALA A 302 38.77 -26.46 33.43
C ALA A 302 37.98 -26.24 34.73
N ASN A 303 36.72 -25.76 34.63
CA ASN A 303 35.85 -25.53 35.80
C ASN A 303 35.02 -26.77 36.21
N LEU A 304 35.26 -27.93 35.60
CA LEU A 304 34.57 -29.18 35.91
C LEU A 304 35.57 -30.34 36.01
N ALA A 305 36.31 -30.40 37.12
CA ALA A 305 37.01 -31.61 37.60
C ALA A 305 37.13 -31.58 39.14
N PRO A 306 37.14 -32.75 39.81
CA PRO A 306 36.38 -32.99 41.04
C PRO A 306 37.17 -32.76 42.33
N ASP A 307 36.45 -32.41 43.40
CA ASP A 307 36.97 -32.33 44.77
C ASP A 307 36.88 -33.72 45.42
N GLU A 308 38.02 -34.43 45.48
CA GLU A 308 38.17 -35.67 46.25
C GLU A 308 39.15 -35.46 47.42
N THR A 309 38.57 -35.56 48.61
CA THR A 309 39.10 -36.14 49.86
C THR A 309 40.09 -35.36 50.72
N LYS A 310 39.73 -35.27 52.01
CA LYS A 310 40.48 -35.63 53.25
C LYS A 310 39.87 -34.90 54.46
N ASP A 311 39.75 -35.42 55.68
CA ASP A 311 40.23 -36.64 56.32
C ASP A 311 39.46 -36.88 57.65
N ALA A 312 39.53 -38.13 58.10
CA ALA A 312 39.31 -38.71 59.43
C ALA A 312 39.27 -37.80 60.68
N SER A 313 38.29 -38.04 61.57
CA SER A 313 38.45 -38.58 62.94
C SER A 313 37.10 -38.86 63.59
#